data_AF-A0A933KH62-F1
#
_entry.id   AF-A0A933KH62-F1
#
_cell.length_a   1.000
_cell.length_b   1.000
_cell.length_c   1.000
_cell.angle_alpha   90.00
_cell.angle_beta   90.00
_cell.angle_gamma   90.00
#
_symmetry.space_group_name_H-M   'P 1'
#
loop_
_entity.id
_entity.type
_entity.pdbx_description
1 polymer ?
#
loop_
_entity_poly.entity_id
_entity_poly.type
_entity_poly.pdbx_seq_one_letter_code
_entity_poly.pdbx_strand_id
1 'polypeptide(L)'
;MTTRHEVDLLRRRAFAGSLPRSRRKGAFNPITHILLGWLIAHLGSSTRALRTWCLIAAIAPDVDGLGLLFGRETYVRYHHVLAHNFLFLALVTAVSACWVGWRPWDVGRVFASGLVHLYGDYWGSGPGWPLYVLLPFDDTMVLNEAAWEFNGAESRLIFAGCVLASCWIARRAGRTPFESLTAGMDRALADLAAWTRERRCECGRAGIWLCQRCRTPLCRGHALSLGRFGLGCADCAAAGSGESAGKSG
;
A
#
# COMPACT_ATOMS: atom_id res chain seq x y z
N MET A 1 -38.52 -23.16 2.38
CA MET A 1 -37.84 -22.96 3.68
C MET A 1 -36.69 -23.95 3.75
N THR A 2 -35.51 -23.55 3.28
CA THR A 2 -34.27 -24.32 3.45
C THR A 2 -33.86 -24.24 4.91
N THR A 3 -33.59 -25.40 5.50
CA THR A 3 -33.25 -25.48 6.93
C THR A 3 -31.84 -24.93 7.17
N ARG A 4 -31.55 -24.38 8.35
CA ARG A 4 -30.19 -23.93 8.72
C ARG A 4 -29.13 -25.02 8.45
N HIS A 5 -29.51 -26.29 8.54
CA HIS A 5 -28.64 -27.43 8.27
C HIS A 5 -28.30 -27.60 6.79
N GLU A 6 -29.22 -27.31 5.87
CA GLU A 6 -28.96 -27.32 4.42
C GLU A 6 -28.05 -26.17 4.00
N VAL A 7 -28.21 -24.98 4.59
CA VAL A 7 -27.30 -23.85 4.35
C VAL A 7 -25.88 -24.18 4.86
N ASP A 8 -25.77 -24.85 6.02
CA ASP A 8 -24.48 -25.29 6.55
C ASP A 8 -23.85 -26.41 5.71
N LEU A 9 -24.66 -27.29 5.12
CA LEU A 9 -24.20 -28.33 4.19
C LEU A 9 -23.81 -27.75 2.83
N LEU A 10 -24.50 -26.72 2.35
CA LEU A 10 -24.13 -25.99 1.13
C LEU A 10 -22.86 -25.16 1.33
N ARG A 11 -22.69 -24.52 2.50
CA ARG A 11 -21.40 -23.92 2.89
C ARG A 11 -20.31 -24.99 2.95
N ARG A 12 -20.54 -26.10 3.65
CA ARG A 12 -19.56 -27.21 3.71
C ARG A 12 -19.28 -27.82 2.34
N ARG A 13 -20.24 -27.86 1.40
CA ARG A 13 -20.04 -28.36 0.02
C ARG A 13 -19.42 -27.32 -0.91
N ALA A 14 -19.64 -26.03 -0.71
CA ALA A 14 -18.90 -24.96 -1.38
C ALA A 14 -17.43 -24.95 -0.91
N PHE A 15 -17.20 -25.27 0.38
CA PHE A 15 -15.86 -25.39 0.97
C PHE A 15 -15.18 -26.76 0.73
N ALA A 16 -15.94 -27.85 0.57
CA ALA A 16 -15.43 -29.21 0.33
C ALA A 16 -15.55 -29.66 -1.14
N GLY A 17 -16.12 -28.82 -1.99
CA GLY A 17 -16.10 -28.98 -3.44
C GLY A 17 -14.65 -29.05 -3.86
N SER A 18 -14.27 -30.21 -4.37
CA SER A 18 -12.97 -30.52 -4.94
C SER A 18 -12.61 -29.48 -6.00
N LEU A 19 -11.98 -28.39 -5.57
CA LEU A 19 -11.32 -27.45 -6.47
C LEU A 19 -10.38 -28.29 -7.34
N PRO A 20 -10.43 -28.13 -8.67
CA PRO A 20 -9.50 -28.78 -9.57
C PRO A 20 -8.09 -28.65 -9.02
N ARG A 21 -7.34 -29.76 -9.01
CA ARG A 21 -5.90 -29.77 -8.73
C ARG A 21 -5.17 -29.07 -9.89
N SER A 22 -5.36 -27.77 -10.06
CA SER A 22 -4.56 -26.93 -10.92
C SER A 22 -4.14 -25.68 -10.13
N ARG A 23 -2.89 -25.76 -9.66
CA ARG A 23 -2.01 -24.66 -9.22
C ARG A 23 -2.52 -23.77 -8.08
N ARG A 24 -2.15 -24.20 -6.87
CA ARG A 24 -1.87 -23.30 -5.75
C ARG A 24 -0.89 -22.20 -6.19
N LYS A 25 -1.21 -20.91 -5.93
CA LYS A 25 -0.36 -19.88 -5.30
C LYS A 25 -0.97 -18.48 -5.49
N GLY A 26 -1.18 -17.77 -4.37
CA GLY A 26 -1.03 -16.31 -4.22
C GLY A 26 -2.23 -15.42 -4.57
N ALA A 27 -2.49 -14.46 -3.67
CA ALA A 27 -3.34 -13.28 -3.89
C ALA A 27 -2.55 -12.20 -4.65
N PHE A 28 -3.22 -11.39 -5.49
CA PHE A 28 -2.63 -10.24 -6.20
C PHE A 28 -1.66 -9.46 -5.32
N ASN A 29 -0.53 -9.02 -5.88
CA ASN A 29 0.58 -8.48 -5.11
C ASN A 29 0.11 -7.31 -4.21
N PRO A 30 0.16 -7.45 -2.87
CA PRO A 30 -0.30 -6.41 -1.94
C PRO A 30 0.41 -5.06 -2.14
N ILE A 31 1.64 -5.09 -2.66
CA ILE A 31 2.41 -3.89 -3.00
C ILE A 31 1.75 -3.13 -4.16
N THR A 32 1.21 -3.84 -5.15
CA THR A 32 0.52 -3.19 -6.27
C THR A 32 -0.73 -2.46 -5.80
N HIS A 33 -1.49 -3.06 -4.87
CA HIS A 33 -2.65 -2.41 -4.25
C HIS A 33 -2.24 -1.10 -3.53
N ILE A 34 -1.21 -1.17 -2.68
CA ILE A 34 -0.62 -0.01 -2.00
C ILE A 34 -0.27 1.12 -2.98
N LEU A 35 0.43 0.79 -4.07
CA LEU A 35 0.85 1.78 -5.07
C LEU A 35 -0.35 2.38 -5.80
N LEU A 36 -1.32 1.56 -6.21
CA LEU A 36 -2.54 2.05 -6.87
C LEU A 36 -3.33 3.01 -5.98
N GLY A 37 -3.52 2.68 -4.70
CA GLY A 37 -4.16 3.57 -3.73
C GLY A 37 -3.44 4.90 -3.61
N TRP A 38 -2.12 4.87 -3.45
CA TRP A 38 -1.32 6.09 -3.37
C TRP A 38 -1.37 6.92 -4.68
N LEU A 39 -1.44 6.28 -5.85
CA LEU A 39 -1.59 6.96 -7.14
C LEU A 39 -2.97 7.63 -7.30
N ILE A 40 -4.05 7.00 -6.84
CA ILE A 40 -5.41 7.58 -6.84
C ILE A 40 -5.44 8.88 -6.02
N ALA A 41 -4.69 8.94 -4.93
CA ALA A 41 -4.57 10.16 -4.13
C ALA A 41 -3.91 11.34 -4.87
N HIS A 42 -3.30 11.11 -6.04
CA HIS A 42 -2.73 12.14 -6.89
C HIS A 42 -3.70 12.65 -7.97
N LEU A 43 -4.94 12.15 -8.01
CA LEU A 43 -6.00 12.70 -8.85
C LEU A 43 -6.46 14.04 -8.28
N GLY A 44 -5.75 15.11 -8.67
CA GLY A 44 -5.97 16.48 -8.19
C GLY A 44 -5.08 16.89 -7.01
N SER A 45 -5.45 17.97 -6.33
CA SER A 45 -4.72 18.43 -5.14
C SER A 45 -4.87 17.43 -3.99
N SER A 46 -3.79 17.19 -3.26
CA SER A 46 -3.81 16.25 -2.13
C SER A 46 -2.90 16.67 -0.99
N THR A 47 -3.37 16.42 0.22
CA THR A 47 -2.60 16.54 1.45
C THR A 47 -1.86 15.23 1.74
N ARG A 48 -0.85 15.26 2.61
CA ARG A 48 -0.17 14.04 3.06
C ARG A 48 -1.14 13.08 3.75
N ALA A 49 -2.04 13.60 4.58
CA ALA A 49 -3.07 12.82 5.25
C ALA A 49 -3.94 12.04 4.25
N LEU A 50 -4.41 12.69 3.18
CA LEU A 50 -5.19 12.03 2.14
C LEU A 50 -4.39 10.92 1.44
N ARG A 51 -3.14 11.19 1.05
CA ARG A 51 -2.29 10.19 0.40
C ARG A 51 -2.03 8.98 1.29
N THR A 52 -1.82 9.20 2.58
CA THR A 52 -1.67 8.14 3.56
C THR A 52 -2.95 7.33 3.73
N TRP A 53 -4.12 7.97 3.82
CA TRP A 53 -5.39 7.25 3.96
C TRP A 53 -5.83 6.49 2.70
N CYS A 54 -5.54 7.00 1.51
CA CYS A 54 -5.72 6.25 0.26
C CYS A 54 -4.82 5.00 0.22
N LEU A 55 -3.56 5.12 0.66
CA LEU A 55 -2.66 3.97 0.79
C LEU A 55 -3.22 2.95 1.78
N ILE A 56 -3.64 3.41 2.97
CA ILE A 56 -4.24 2.55 4.01
C ILE A 56 -5.49 1.85 3.47
N ALA A 57 -6.40 2.58 2.82
CA ALA A 57 -7.62 2.00 2.28
C ALA A 57 -7.37 0.94 1.21
N ALA A 58 -6.30 1.09 0.42
CA ALA A 58 -5.94 0.10 -0.59
C ALA A 58 -5.30 -1.17 -0.02
N ILE A 59 -4.79 -1.17 1.21
CA ILE A 59 -4.23 -2.37 1.86
C ILE A 59 -5.11 -2.89 3.00
N ALA A 60 -6.09 -2.11 3.46
CA ALA A 60 -6.93 -2.48 4.59
C ALA A 60 -7.68 -3.82 4.39
N PRO A 61 -8.18 -4.18 3.19
CA PRO A 61 -8.83 -5.48 3.01
C PRO A 61 -7.91 -6.67 3.31
N ASP A 62 -6.62 -6.57 3.01
CA ASP A 62 -5.64 -7.64 3.29
C ASP A 62 -5.39 -7.88 4.79
N VAL A 63 -5.90 -7.04 5.69
CA VAL A 63 -5.78 -7.24 7.14
C VAL A 63 -6.43 -8.57 7.57
N ASP A 64 -7.47 -9.05 6.89
CA ASP A 64 -8.04 -10.36 7.16
C ASP A 64 -7.11 -11.54 6.78
N GLY A 65 -6.07 -11.27 5.98
CA GLY A 65 -4.97 -12.18 5.69
C GLY A 65 -4.06 -12.46 6.88
N LEU A 66 -4.10 -11.62 7.93
CA LEU A 66 -3.39 -11.89 9.20
C LEU A 66 -3.87 -13.17 9.90
N GLY A 67 -5.04 -13.71 9.51
CA GLY A 67 -5.49 -15.04 9.90
C GLY A 67 -4.45 -16.14 9.67
N LEU A 68 -3.51 -15.94 8.73
CA LEU A 68 -2.40 -16.87 8.48
C LEU A 68 -1.47 -17.06 9.68
N LEU A 69 -1.33 -16.05 10.54
CA LEU A 69 -0.57 -16.14 11.80
C LEU A 69 -1.18 -17.15 12.77
N PHE A 70 -2.48 -17.43 12.63
CA PHE A 70 -3.25 -18.39 13.42
C PHE A 70 -3.49 -19.70 12.66
N GLY A 71 -2.71 -19.96 11.61
CA GLY A 71 -2.76 -21.19 10.82
C GLY A 71 -3.53 -21.07 9.51
N ARG A 72 -3.24 -22.01 8.60
CA ARG A 72 -3.81 -22.02 7.24
C ARG A 72 -5.34 -22.17 7.23
N GLU A 73 -5.90 -22.91 8.18
CA GLU A 73 -7.35 -23.10 8.29
C GLU A 73 -8.04 -21.78 8.63
N THR A 74 -7.52 -21.03 9.61
CA THR A 74 -8.01 -19.71 9.99
C THR A 74 -7.93 -18.74 8.81
N TYR A 75 -6.80 -18.72 8.10
CA TYR A 75 -6.64 -17.91 6.89
C TYR A 75 -7.72 -18.24 5.85
N VAL A 76 -7.85 -19.50 5.44
CA VAL A 76 -8.85 -19.89 4.41
C VAL A 76 -10.29 -19.60 4.85
N ARG A 77 -10.57 -19.67 6.15
CA ARG A 77 -11.91 -19.43 6.69
C ARG A 77 -12.31 -17.96 6.71
N TYR A 78 -11.36 -17.05 6.96
CA TYR A 78 -11.67 -15.64 7.23
C TYR A 78 -11.16 -14.67 6.16
N HIS A 79 -10.14 -15.05 5.40
CA HIS A 79 -9.64 -14.25 4.28
C HIS A 79 -10.74 -14.12 3.21
N HIS A 80 -11.03 -12.89 2.80
CA HIS A 80 -12.16 -12.47 1.95
C HIS A 80 -13.56 -12.47 2.56
N VAL A 81 -13.70 -12.86 3.83
CA VAL A 81 -14.99 -12.83 4.53
C VAL A 81 -15.11 -11.56 5.36
N LEU A 82 -14.03 -11.18 6.06
CA LEU A 82 -14.09 -10.10 7.04
C LEU A 82 -13.90 -8.72 6.41
N ALA A 83 -12.93 -8.56 5.51
CA ALA A 83 -12.47 -7.24 5.09
C ALA A 83 -12.59 -6.96 3.58
N HIS A 84 -12.81 -7.98 2.74
CA HIS A 84 -13.01 -7.80 1.29
C HIS A 84 -14.47 -7.57 0.90
N ASN A 85 -15.15 -6.65 1.59
CA ASN A 85 -16.55 -6.30 1.35
C ASN A 85 -16.79 -4.78 1.40
N PHE A 86 -17.88 -4.32 0.78
CA PHE A 86 -18.19 -2.89 0.72
C PHE A 86 -18.46 -2.26 2.08
N LEU A 87 -18.98 -3.03 3.05
CA LEU A 87 -19.20 -2.52 4.41
C LEU A 87 -17.87 -2.17 5.08
N PHE A 88 -16.87 -3.04 4.97
CA PHE A 88 -15.53 -2.78 5.49
C PHE A 88 -14.88 -1.59 4.78
N LEU A 89 -15.00 -1.49 3.45
CA LEU A 89 -14.51 -0.31 2.72
C LEU A 89 -15.21 0.98 3.17
N ALA A 90 -16.52 0.93 3.40
CA ALA A 90 -17.29 2.07 3.90
C ALA A 90 -16.84 2.45 5.31
N LEU A 91 -16.55 1.48 6.18
CA LEU A 91 -16.01 1.71 7.52
C LEU A 91 -14.64 2.39 7.47
N VAL A 92 -13.70 1.87 6.69
CA VAL A 92 -12.36 2.47 6.52
C VAL A 92 -12.47 3.89 5.97
N THR A 93 -13.36 4.10 5.01
CA THR A 93 -13.63 5.43 4.43
C THR A 93 -14.21 6.40 5.46
N ALA A 94 -15.21 5.97 6.24
CA ALA A 94 -15.81 6.78 7.29
C ALA A 94 -14.81 7.16 8.38
N VAL A 95 -13.96 6.21 8.79
CA VAL A 95 -12.85 6.47 9.71
C VAL A 95 -11.89 7.50 9.10
N SER A 96 -11.47 7.32 7.85
CA SER A 96 -10.53 8.24 7.19
C SER A 96 -11.03 9.68 7.12
N ALA A 97 -12.36 9.90 7.03
CA ALA A 97 -12.98 11.21 6.95
C ALA A 97 -12.65 12.09 8.17
N CYS A 98 -12.37 11.49 9.34
CA CYS A 98 -11.92 12.21 10.53
C CYS A 98 -10.54 12.88 10.35
N TRP A 99 -9.72 12.43 9.41
CA TRP A 99 -8.38 12.97 9.14
C TRP A 99 -8.27 13.70 7.81
N VAL A 100 -8.95 13.22 6.77
CA VAL A 100 -8.91 13.86 5.43
C VAL A 100 -9.95 14.98 5.32
N GLY A 101 -10.91 15.03 6.26
CA GLY A 101 -12.05 15.93 6.24
C GLY A 101 -13.22 15.37 5.44
N TRP A 102 -14.42 15.90 5.67
CA TRP A 102 -15.66 15.48 5.00
C TRP A 102 -15.84 16.08 3.60
N ARG A 103 -14.73 16.35 2.88
CA ARG A 103 -14.79 16.85 1.51
C ARG A 103 -15.14 15.68 0.59
N PRO A 104 -16.25 15.73 -0.17
CA PRO A 104 -16.71 14.59 -0.96
C PRO A 104 -15.65 14.03 -1.91
N TRP A 105 -14.81 14.89 -2.50
CA TRP A 105 -13.73 14.47 -3.39
C TRP A 105 -12.58 13.74 -2.67
N ASP A 106 -12.28 14.11 -1.43
CA ASP A 106 -11.22 13.47 -0.64
C ASP A 106 -11.70 12.12 -0.14
N VAL A 107 -12.90 12.07 0.44
CA VAL A 107 -13.57 10.85 0.88
C VAL A 107 -13.78 9.87 -0.28
N GLY A 108 -14.24 10.38 -1.43
CA GLY A 108 -14.41 9.58 -2.64
C GLY A 108 -13.11 8.96 -3.15
N ARG A 109 -11.98 9.67 -3.06
CA ARG A 109 -10.67 9.12 -3.42
C ARG A 109 -10.21 8.02 -2.46
N VAL A 110 -10.46 8.16 -1.15
CA VAL A 110 -10.16 7.08 -0.19
C VAL A 110 -11.01 5.84 -0.50
N PHE A 111 -12.31 6.01 -0.73
CA PHE A 111 -13.18 4.90 -1.10
C PHE A 111 -12.74 4.25 -2.41
N ALA A 112 -12.41 5.05 -3.43
CA ALA A 112 -11.90 4.57 -4.71
C ALA A 112 -10.59 3.77 -4.56
N SER A 113 -9.70 4.16 -3.63
CA SER A 113 -8.49 3.38 -3.33
C SER A 113 -8.81 2.00 -2.78
N GLY A 114 -9.79 1.88 -1.88
CA GLY A 114 -10.29 0.59 -1.39
C GLY A 114 -11.01 -0.21 -2.48
N LEU A 115 -11.77 0.44 -3.36
CA LEU A 115 -12.42 -0.22 -4.49
C LEU A 115 -11.40 -0.82 -5.48
N VAL A 116 -10.30 -0.11 -5.74
CA VAL A 116 -9.25 -0.62 -6.63
C VAL A 116 -8.57 -1.86 -6.06
N HIS A 117 -8.53 -2.01 -4.74
CA HIS A 117 -8.14 -3.29 -4.12
C HIS A 117 -9.08 -4.42 -4.57
N LEU A 118 -10.39 -4.28 -4.33
CA LEU A 118 -11.37 -5.31 -4.72
C LEU A 118 -11.36 -5.59 -6.22
N TYR A 119 -11.18 -4.55 -7.03
CA TYR A 119 -11.04 -4.69 -8.48
C TYR A 119 -9.78 -5.47 -8.87
N GLY A 120 -8.66 -5.17 -8.23
CA GLY A 120 -7.40 -5.88 -8.46
C GLY A 120 -7.50 -7.36 -8.08
N ASP A 121 -8.21 -7.68 -7.00
CA ASP A 121 -8.48 -9.06 -6.61
C ASP A 121 -9.43 -9.78 -7.58
N TYR A 122 -10.47 -9.09 -8.04
CA TYR A 122 -11.46 -9.63 -8.97
C TYR A 122 -10.84 -10.01 -10.33
N TRP A 123 -9.83 -9.27 -10.80
CA TRP A 123 -9.17 -9.52 -12.08
C TRP A 123 -7.81 -10.20 -11.99
N GLY A 124 -7.05 -9.99 -10.92
CA GLY A 124 -5.62 -10.28 -10.87
C GLY A 124 -5.20 -11.41 -9.93
N SER A 125 -6.15 -12.01 -9.20
CA SER A 125 -5.88 -13.10 -8.24
C SER A 125 -6.10 -14.51 -8.83
N GLY A 126 -6.36 -14.62 -10.13
CA GLY A 126 -6.57 -15.90 -10.80
C GLY A 126 -8.05 -16.28 -10.95
N PRO A 127 -8.38 -17.14 -11.93
CA PRO A 127 -9.71 -17.72 -12.06
C PRO A 127 -10.15 -18.45 -10.79
N GLY A 128 -11.42 -18.31 -10.45
CA GLY A 128 -12.00 -18.97 -9.27
C GLY A 128 -11.63 -18.32 -7.92
N TRP A 129 -11.07 -17.10 -7.91
CA TRP A 129 -10.83 -16.33 -6.69
C TRP A 129 -12.15 -15.77 -6.13
N PRO A 130 -12.63 -16.23 -4.97
CA PRO A 130 -13.94 -15.85 -4.46
C PRO A 130 -13.92 -14.52 -3.72
N LEU A 131 -14.88 -13.65 -4.04
CA LEU A 131 -15.10 -12.39 -3.33
C LEU A 131 -16.52 -12.33 -2.75
N TYR A 132 -16.63 -11.97 -1.47
CA TYR A 132 -17.91 -11.82 -0.77
C TYR A 132 -18.25 -10.34 -0.55
N VAL A 133 -18.42 -9.61 -1.65
CA VAL A 133 -18.45 -8.13 -1.65
C VAL A 133 -19.61 -7.51 -0.86
N LEU A 134 -20.69 -8.25 -0.62
CA LEU A 134 -21.91 -7.79 0.06
C LEU A 134 -22.07 -8.28 1.50
N LEU A 135 -21.09 -8.98 2.06
CA LEU A 135 -21.17 -9.39 3.48
C LEU A 135 -21.27 -8.16 4.40
N PRO A 136 -22.01 -8.26 5.53
CA PRO A 136 -22.76 -9.42 6.02
C PRO A 136 -24.22 -9.50 5.52
N PHE A 137 -24.62 -8.66 4.55
CA PHE A 137 -26.01 -8.58 4.10
C PHE A 137 -26.38 -9.72 3.15
N ASP A 138 -25.45 -10.13 2.31
CA ASP A 138 -25.59 -11.22 1.35
C ASP A 138 -24.27 -12.01 1.30
N ASP A 139 -24.37 -13.33 1.38
CA ASP A 139 -23.24 -14.26 1.31
C ASP A 139 -22.99 -14.82 -0.11
N THR A 140 -23.63 -14.23 -1.11
CA THR A 140 -23.36 -14.52 -2.53
C THR A 140 -21.90 -14.23 -2.86
N MET A 141 -21.24 -15.29 -3.32
CA MET A 141 -19.87 -15.27 -3.76
C MET A 141 -19.79 -14.84 -5.22
N VAL A 142 -18.93 -13.88 -5.50
CA VAL A 142 -18.59 -13.44 -6.85
C VAL A 142 -17.33 -14.18 -7.30
N LEU A 143 -17.41 -14.83 -8.46
CA LEU A 143 -16.30 -15.50 -9.12
C LEU A 143 -16.06 -14.86 -10.49
N ASN A 144 -14.79 -14.81 -10.91
CA ASN A 144 -14.40 -14.36 -12.23
C ASN A 144 -13.56 -15.43 -12.93
N GLU A 145 -14.18 -16.18 -13.85
CA GLU A 145 -13.46 -17.17 -14.66
C GLU A 145 -12.58 -16.53 -15.74
N ALA A 146 -12.82 -15.26 -16.06
CA ALA A 146 -12.01 -14.49 -17.00
C ALA A 146 -10.86 -13.73 -16.32
N ALA A 147 -10.64 -13.94 -15.01
CA ALA A 147 -9.53 -13.34 -14.30
C ALA A 147 -8.18 -13.76 -14.92
N TRP A 148 -7.23 -12.83 -14.91
CA TRP A 148 -5.87 -13.11 -15.36
C TRP A 148 -5.20 -14.09 -14.42
N GLU A 149 -4.22 -14.83 -14.93
CA GLU A 149 -3.41 -15.69 -14.08
C GLU A 149 -2.80 -14.89 -12.93
N PHE A 150 -2.73 -15.53 -11.76
CA PHE A 150 -2.05 -14.93 -10.63
C PHE A 150 -0.60 -14.56 -11.00
N ASN A 151 -0.22 -13.30 -10.75
CA ASN A 151 1.07 -12.74 -11.15
C ASN A 151 1.38 -12.91 -12.66
N GLY A 152 0.33 -12.88 -13.49
CA GLY A 152 0.37 -12.89 -14.94
C GLY A 152 1.12 -11.70 -15.54
N ALA A 153 1.13 -11.60 -16.87
CA ALA A 153 1.79 -10.48 -17.54
C ALA A 153 1.11 -9.15 -17.19
N GLU A 154 -0.21 -9.16 -17.08
CA GLU A 154 -1.09 -8.03 -16.79
C GLU A 154 -0.78 -7.43 -15.41
N SER A 155 -0.80 -8.27 -14.36
CA SER A 155 -0.46 -7.84 -12.99
C SER A 155 0.97 -7.27 -12.89
N ARG A 156 1.92 -7.87 -13.62
CA ARG A 156 3.31 -7.38 -13.67
C ARG A 156 3.44 -6.05 -14.43
N LEU A 157 2.70 -5.87 -15.52
CA LEU A 157 2.65 -4.62 -16.28
C LEU A 157 2.02 -3.48 -15.46
N ILE A 158 0.92 -3.76 -14.75
CA ILE A 158 0.29 -2.81 -13.84
C ILE A 158 1.27 -2.40 -12.74
N PHE A 159 1.93 -3.37 -12.11
CA PHE A 159 2.94 -3.10 -11.08
C PHE A 159 4.08 -2.23 -11.64
N ALA A 160 4.64 -2.59 -12.79
CA ALA A 160 5.71 -1.81 -13.44
C ALA A 160 5.24 -0.38 -13.75
N GLY A 161 4.02 -0.21 -14.29
CA GLY A 161 3.41 1.09 -14.53
C GLY A 161 3.25 1.91 -13.24
N CYS A 162 2.83 1.28 -12.15
CA CYS A 162 2.71 1.93 -10.84
C CYS A 162 4.06 2.40 -10.29
N VAL A 163 5.11 1.58 -10.44
CA VAL A 163 6.47 1.95 -10.05
C VAL A 163 6.97 3.13 -10.89
N LEU A 164 6.78 3.09 -12.22
CA LEU A 164 7.18 4.18 -13.11
C LEU A 164 6.44 5.48 -12.79
N ALA A 165 5.13 5.43 -12.55
CA ALA A 165 4.33 6.57 -12.14
C ALA A 165 4.80 7.13 -10.79
N SER A 166 5.13 6.25 -9.83
CA SER A 166 5.65 6.65 -8.52
C SER A 166 7.02 7.33 -8.64
N CYS A 167 7.92 6.80 -9.47
CA CYS A 167 9.19 7.45 -9.78
C CYS A 167 9.00 8.81 -10.47
N TRP A 168 8.03 8.92 -11.39
CA TRP A 168 7.70 10.19 -12.04
C TRP A 168 7.20 11.24 -11.04
N ILE A 169 6.29 10.86 -10.13
CA ILE A 169 5.82 11.74 -9.04
C ILE A 169 6.99 12.11 -8.12
N ALA A 170 7.85 11.18 -7.76
CA ALA A 170 9.01 11.44 -6.92
C ALA A 170 9.93 12.50 -7.54
N ARG A 171 10.15 12.43 -8.86
CA ARG A 171 10.94 13.43 -9.59
C ARG A 171 10.27 14.80 -9.70
N ARG A 172 8.94 14.82 -9.89
CA ARG A 172 8.18 16.06 -10.13
C ARG A 172 7.78 16.79 -8.85
N ALA A 173 7.42 16.05 -7.83
CA ALA A 173 6.81 16.55 -6.60
C ALA A 173 7.63 16.25 -5.33
N GLY A 174 8.78 15.55 -5.45
CA GLY A 174 9.68 15.30 -4.33
C GLY A 174 9.10 14.40 -3.24
N ARG A 175 8.17 13.51 -3.59
CA ARG A 175 7.44 12.64 -2.66
C ARG A 175 7.25 11.23 -3.20
N THR A 176 7.24 10.26 -2.30
CA THR A 176 7.07 8.83 -2.59
C THR A 176 6.01 8.22 -1.66
N PRO A 177 5.56 6.97 -1.90
CA PRO A 177 4.66 6.28 -0.97
C PRO A 177 5.19 6.20 0.48
N PHE A 178 6.50 6.28 0.66
CA PHE A 178 7.17 6.20 1.96
C PHE A 178 6.97 7.45 2.84
N GLU A 179 6.39 8.53 2.30
CA GLU A 179 5.95 9.69 3.09
C GLU A 179 5.01 9.31 4.23
N SER A 180 4.27 8.21 4.07
CA SER A 180 3.35 7.69 5.10
C SER A 180 4.10 7.06 6.28
N LEU A 181 5.35 6.63 6.07
CA LEU A 181 6.18 6.04 7.12
C LEU A 181 6.99 7.12 7.82
N THR A 182 7.89 7.80 7.08
CA THR A 182 8.75 8.84 7.67
C THR A 182 9.15 9.87 6.61
N ALA A 183 9.23 11.15 6.99
CA ALA A 183 9.68 12.20 6.10
C ALA A 183 11.15 12.05 5.68
N GLY A 184 11.98 11.41 6.52
CA GLY A 184 13.38 11.20 6.24
C GLY A 184 13.62 10.16 5.14
N MET A 185 12.96 9.01 5.23
CA MET A 185 13.04 7.97 4.21
C MET A 185 12.44 8.43 2.88
N ASP A 186 11.31 9.14 2.94
CA ASP A 186 10.66 9.71 1.76
C ASP A 186 11.58 10.63 0.96
N ARG A 187 12.23 11.58 1.64
CA ARG A 187 13.19 12.49 1.02
C ARG A 187 14.40 11.75 0.44
N ALA A 188 14.92 10.74 1.13
CA ALA A 188 16.05 9.97 0.62
C ALA A 188 15.70 9.23 -0.68
N LEU A 189 14.49 8.66 -0.76
CA LEU A 189 14.00 7.98 -1.96
C LEU A 189 13.64 8.96 -3.08
N ALA A 190 13.05 10.11 -2.75
CA ALA A 190 12.79 11.16 -3.72
C ALA A 190 14.10 11.73 -4.31
N ASP A 191 15.12 11.96 -3.49
CA ASP A 191 16.43 12.41 -3.95
C ASP A 191 17.09 11.38 -4.88
N LEU A 192 16.98 10.08 -4.55
CA LEU A 192 17.44 8.99 -5.40
C LEU A 192 16.69 8.96 -6.75
N ALA A 193 15.37 9.08 -6.74
CA ALA A 193 14.57 9.09 -7.97
C ALA A 193 14.87 10.32 -8.85
N ALA A 194 15.15 11.46 -8.22
CA ALA A 194 15.52 12.72 -8.86
C ALA A 194 17.02 12.87 -9.12
N TRP A 195 17.82 11.84 -8.89
CA TRP A 195 19.27 11.89 -9.05
C TRP A 195 19.67 12.22 -10.50
N THR A 196 20.71 13.04 -10.62
CA THR A 196 21.36 13.38 -11.90
C THR A 196 22.88 13.24 -11.76
N ARG A 197 23.57 12.95 -12.87
CA ARG A 197 25.04 12.79 -12.88
C ARG A 197 25.80 14.07 -12.51
N GLU A 198 25.15 15.22 -12.59
CA GLU A 198 25.70 16.54 -12.26
C GLU A 198 25.88 16.73 -10.74
N ARG A 199 25.09 16.02 -9.92
CA ARG A 199 25.24 16.10 -8.47
C ARG A 199 26.56 15.45 -8.06
N ARG A 200 27.47 16.28 -7.54
CA ARG A 200 28.76 15.86 -6.99
C ARG A 200 28.80 16.15 -5.49
N CYS A 201 29.25 15.15 -4.74
CA CYS A 201 29.65 15.34 -3.35
C CYS A 201 30.97 16.13 -3.30
N GLU A 202 31.28 16.74 -2.16
CA GLU A 202 32.55 17.48 -1.94
C GLU A 202 33.80 16.64 -2.27
N CYS A 203 33.73 15.31 -2.10
CA CYS A 203 34.81 14.38 -2.44
C CYS A 203 34.90 14.03 -3.94
N GLY A 204 34.12 14.69 -4.80
CA GLY A 204 34.06 14.46 -6.25
C GLY A 204 33.23 13.26 -6.70
N ARG A 205 32.81 12.37 -5.78
CA ARG A 205 31.95 11.22 -6.10
C ARG A 205 30.51 11.64 -6.42
N ALA A 206 29.72 10.74 -7.02
CA ALA A 206 28.31 10.97 -7.30
C ALA A 206 27.51 11.27 -6.01
N GLY A 207 26.85 12.42 -5.99
CA GLY A 207 25.96 12.85 -4.90
C GLY A 207 24.56 12.28 -5.10
N ILE A 208 24.33 11.07 -4.59
CA ILE A 208 23.06 10.34 -4.74
C ILE A 208 21.96 11.01 -3.91
N TRP A 209 22.28 11.40 -2.67
CA TRP A 209 21.35 12.02 -1.74
C TRP A 209 21.67 13.49 -1.53
N LEU A 210 20.74 14.23 -0.93
CA LEU A 210 20.97 15.59 -0.46
C LEU A 210 20.82 15.62 1.06
N CYS A 211 21.65 16.41 1.74
CA CYS A 211 21.50 16.63 3.18
C CYS A 211 20.08 17.16 3.47
N GLN A 212 19.38 16.55 4.42
CA GLN A 212 17.99 16.93 4.72
C GLN A 212 17.87 18.28 5.45
N ARG A 213 18.99 18.86 5.89
CA ARG A 213 19.06 20.20 6.50
C ARG A 213 19.57 21.25 5.51
N CYS A 214 20.80 21.10 5.01
CA CYS A 214 21.45 22.10 4.15
C CYS A 214 21.39 21.82 2.64
N ARG A 215 20.83 20.68 2.22
CA ARG A 215 20.71 20.25 0.80
C ARG A 215 22.02 20.05 0.03
N THR A 216 23.18 20.06 0.69
CA THR A 216 24.46 19.67 0.07
C THR A 216 24.42 18.23 -0.47
N PRO A 217 24.95 17.94 -1.68
CA PRO A 217 24.96 16.59 -2.21
C PRO A 217 25.89 15.63 -1.45
N LEU A 218 25.40 14.42 -1.20
CA LEU A 218 26.05 13.39 -0.39
C LEU A 218 26.25 12.12 -1.22
N CYS A 219 27.48 11.65 -1.27
CA CYS A 219 27.78 10.30 -1.76
C CYS A 219 27.48 9.26 -0.66
N ARG A 220 27.49 7.97 -1.00
CA ARG A 220 27.28 6.87 -0.04
C ARG A 220 28.23 6.91 1.16
N GLY A 221 29.45 7.42 0.98
CA GLY A 221 30.44 7.51 2.06
C GLY A 221 30.26 8.71 2.99
N HIS A 222 29.62 9.79 2.53
CA HIS A 222 29.44 11.04 3.31
C HIS A 222 27.97 11.25 3.74
N ALA A 223 27.07 10.32 3.41
CA ALA A 223 25.71 10.33 3.93
C ALA A 223 25.70 9.77 5.35
N LEU A 224 25.55 10.65 6.34
CA LEU A 224 25.44 10.28 7.75
C LEU A 224 23.98 10.25 8.20
N SER A 225 23.69 9.45 9.23
CA SER A 225 22.37 9.43 9.86
C SER A 225 22.17 10.69 10.71
N LEU A 226 21.06 11.42 10.50
CA LEU A 226 20.59 12.52 11.36
C LEU A 226 19.59 12.02 12.43
N GLY A 227 19.71 10.76 12.86
CA GLY A 227 18.72 10.06 13.69
C GLY A 227 17.97 9.00 12.90
N ARG A 228 16.86 8.50 13.46
CA ARG A 228 16.27 7.20 13.10
C ARG A 228 16.01 6.99 11.59
N PHE A 229 15.75 8.04 10.82
CA PHE A 229 15.46 7.94 9.38
C PHE A 229 15.96 9.11 8.50
N GLY A 230 16.79 10.01 9.05
CA GLY A 230 17.27 11.19 8.31
C GLY A 230 18.68 11.00 7.76
N LEU A 231 18.99 11.63 6.62
CA LEU A 231 20.34 11.70 6.05
C LEU A 231 20.89 13.14 6.11
N GLY A 232 22.18 13.30 6.42
CA GLY A 232 22.85 14.59 6.52
C GLY A 232 24.35 14.54 6.28
N CYS A 233 24.95 15.73 6.11
CA CYS A 233 26.40 15.90 6.06
C CYS A 233 27.02 15.84 7.48
N ALA A 234 28.35 15.77 7.55
CA ALA A 234 29.13 15.82 8.79
C ALA A 234 28.72 16.99 9.69
N ASP A 235 28.69 18.20 9.15
CA ASP A 235 28.40 19.42 9.93
C ASP A 235 26.98 19.38 10.52
N CYS A 236 26.00 18.97 9.72
CA CYS A 236 24.60 18.89 10.14
C CYS A 236 24.35 17.79 11.17
N ALA A 237 25.11 16.69 11.10
CA ALA A 237 25.05 15.61 12.07
C ALA A 237 25.67 16.04 13.41
N ALA A 238 26.84 16.67 13.37
CA ALA A 238 27.52 17.19 14.56
C ALA A 238 26.69 18.27 15.29
N ALA A 239 26.00 19.14 14.55
CA ALA A 239 25.12 20.16 15.14
C ALA A 239 23.90 19.55 15.86
N GLY A 240 23.42 18.36 15.45
CA GLY A 240 22.26 17.71 16.06
C GLY A 240 22.55 16.95 17.35
N SER A 241 23.79 16.52 17.59
CA SER A 241 24.18 15.80 18.82
C SER A 241 24.37 16.70 20.03
N GLY A 242 24.45 18.03 19.84
CA GLY A 242 24.59 19.00 20.94
C GLY A 242 23.29 19.36 21.67
N GLU A 243 22.13 19.25 21.01
CA GLU A 243 20.84 19.68 21.60
C GLU A 243 20.21 18.68 22.58
N SER A 244 20.63 17.41 22.59
CA SER A 244 20.09 16.38 23.49
C SER A 244 20.72 16.37 24.89
N ALA A 245 21.74 17.19 25.16
CA ALA A 245 22.43 17.24 26.46
C ALA A 245 21.91 18.33 27.41
N GLY A 246 20.91 19.14 26.99
CA GLY A 246 20.47 20.34 27.72
C GLY A 246 19.09 20.30 28.37
N LYS A 247 18.39 19.15 28.41
CA LYS A 247 17.04 19.04 29.01
C LYS A 247 17.02 18.04 30.16
N SER A 248 17.68 18.42 31.24
CA SER A 248 17.48 17.87 32.58
C SER A 248 17.68 19.02 33.57
N GLY A 249 16.61 19.75 33.86
CA GLY A 249 16.52 20.81 34.85
C GLY A 249 15.07 20.94 35.29
#